data_AF-A0A644V6C2-F1
#
_entry.id   AF-A0A644V6C2-F1
#
_cell.length_a   1.000
_cell.length_b   1.000
_cell.length_c   1.000
_cell.angle_alpha   90.00
_cell.angle_beta   90.00
_cell.angle_gamma   90.00
#
_symmetry.space_group_name_H-M   'P 1'
#
loop_
_entity.id
_entity.type
_entity.pdbx_description
1 polymer ?
#
loop_
_entity_poly.entity_id
_entity_poly.type
_entity_poly.pdbx_seq_one_letter_code
_entity_poly.pdbx_strand_id
1 'polypeptide(L)'
;MDVKSLITGIYDRAGAQLFWQNLPASDRQNIYRWQQAEGEKHSLLMEIVCELADTALVSEYGIPLDDMSDENGSFYEEYQDRFNDLYDEIEERLLTINQ
;
A
#
# COMPACT_ATOMS: atom_id res chain seq x y z
N MET A 1 -11.48 -21.20 6.63
CA MET A 1 -12.03 -19.86 6.89
C MET A 1 -10.95 -19.09 7.61
N ASP A 2 -10.37 -18.09 6.94
CA ASP A 2 -9.34 -17.24 7.52
C ASP A 2 -9.96 -16.01 8.21
N VAL A 3 -9.28 -15.50 9.23
CA VAL A 3 -9.76 -14.37 10.05
C VAL A 3 -9.88 -13.08 9.23
N LYS A 4 -9.03 -12.89 8.21
CA LYS A 4 -9.04 -11.72 7.34
C LYS A 4 -10.33 -11.67 6.51
N SER A 5 -10.79 -12.80 5.99
CA SER A 5 -12.07 -12.90 5.27
C SER A 5 -13.28 -12.59 6.16
N LEU A 6 -13.25 -12.97 7.45
CA LEU A 6 -14.31 -12.64 8.42
C LEU A 6 -14.32 -11.15 8.79
N ILE A 7 -13.15 -10.56 8.98
CA ILE A 7 -13.00 -9.14 9.34
C ILE A 7 -13.36 -8.24 8.16
N THR A 8 -12.92 -8.58 6.93
CA THR A 8 -13.12 -7.74 5.74
C THR A 8 -14.44 -7.99 5.02
N GLY A 9 -15.03 -9.19 5.14
CA GLY A 9 -16.29 -9.55 4.47
C GLY A 9 -16.21 -9.67 2.94
N ILE A 10 -15.00 -9.64 2.36
CA ILE A 10 -14.82 -9.68 0.89
C ILE A 10 -15.23 -11.03 0.30
N TYR A 11 -14.90 -12.14 0.99
CA TYR A 11 -15.11 -13.50 0.47
C TYR A 11 -16.19 -14.29 1.20
N ASP A 12 -16.62 -13.87 2.39
CA ASP A 12 -17.67 -14.53 3.16
C ASP A 12 -18.52 -13.51 3.92
N ARG A 13 -19.46 -12.89 3.21
CA ARG A 13 -20.36 -11.87 3.82
C ARG A 13 -21.24 -12.46 4.92
N ALA A 14 -21.71 -13.69 4.76
CA ALA A 14 -22.59 -14.33 5.74
C ALA A 14 -21.83 -14.69 7.03
N GLY A 15 -20.65 -15.29 6.90
CA GLY A 15 -19.76 -15.57 8.03
C GLY A 15 -19.26 -14.29 8.70
N ALA A 16 -18.87 -13.28 7.92
CA ALA A 16 -18.50 -11.96 8.45
C ALA A 16 -19.65 -11.33 9.23
N GLN A 17 -20.88 -11.35 8.69
CA GLN A 17 -22.05 -10.82 9.37
C GLN A 17 -22.28 -11.52 10.71
N LEU A 18 -22.23 -12.85 10.75
CA LEU A 18 -22.37 -13.62 11.99
C LEU A 18 -21.23 -13.31 12.98
N PHE A 19 -19.98 -13.21 12.51
CA PHE A 19 -18.83 -12.83 13.32
C PHE A 19 -19.04 -11.46 13.98
N TRP A 20 -19.36 -10.43 13.19
CA TRP A 20 -19.61 -9.07 13.69
C TRP A 20 -20.86 -8.96 14.58
N GLN A 21 -21.86 -9.82 14.40
CA GLN A 21 -23.04 -9.85 15.27
C GLN A 21 -22.75 -10.46 16.64
N ASN A 22 -21.80 -11.40 16.73
CA ASN A 22 -21.45 -12.09 17.98
C ASN A 22 -20.39 -11.36 18.81
N LEU A 23 -19.78 -10.29 18.29
CA LEU A 23 -18.78 -9.51 19.02
C LEU A 23 -19.40 -8.44 19.93
N PRO A 24 -18.86 -8.24 21.16
CA PRO A 24 -19.15 -7.07 21.98
C PRO A 24 -18.89 -5.77 21.23
N ALA A 25 -19.66 -4.72 21.54
CA ALA A 25 -19.50 -3.42 20.88
C ALA A 25 -18.10 -2.82 21.04
N SER A 26 -17.45 -3.02 22.19
CA SER A 26 -16.07 -2.61 22.45
C SER A 26 -15.08 -3.27 21.50
N ASP A 27 -15.21 -4.57 21.29
CA ASP A 27 -14.29 -5.34 20.46
C ASP A 27 -14.45 -4.97 18.99
N ARG A 28 -15.69 -4.71 18.55
CA ARG A 28 -15.93 -4.19 17.21
C ARG A 28 -15.23 -2.85 16.97
N GLN A 29 -15.35 -1.94 17.92
CA GLN A 29 -14.71 -0.63 17.83
C GLN A 29 -13.18 -0.76 17.81
N ASN A 30 -12.62 -1.68 18.60
CA ASN A 30 -11.18 -1.93 18.60
C ASN A 30 -10.69 -2.47 17.25
N ILE A 31 -11.42 -3.42 16.65
CA ILE A 31 -11.06 -3.98 15.33
C ILE A 31 -11.16 -2.88 14.25
N TYR A 32 -12.20 -2.05 14.26
CA TYR A 32 -12.31 -0.94 13.29
C TYR A 32 -11.16 0.07 13.42
N ARG A 33 -10.79 0.45 14.65
CA ARG A 33 -9.65 1.36 14.87
C ARG A 33 -8.34 0.76 14.41
N TRP A 34 -8.14 -0.53 14.67
CA TRP A 34 -6.96 -1.25 14.19
C TRP A 34 -6.92 -1.28 12.66
N GLN A 35 -8.04 -1.58 11.98
CA GLN A 35 -8.11 -1.56 10.51
C GLN A 35 -7.81 -0.18 9.93
N GLN A 36 -8.33 0.89 10.54
CA GLN A 36 -8.04 2.26 10.10
C GLN A 36 -6.55 2.58 10.28
N ALA A 37 -5.98 2.28 11.44
CA ALA A 37 -4.57 2.52 11.70
C ALA A 37 -3.64 1.73 10.76
N GLU A 38 -3.97 0.48 10.45
CA GLU A 38 -3.23 -0.31 9.47
C GLU A 38 -3.37 0.25 8.05
N GLY A 39 -4.57 0.71 7.67
CA GLY A 39 -4.80 1.39 6.40
C GLY A 39 -3.99 2.69 6.26
N GLU A 40 -3.94 3.50 7.32
CA GLU A 40 -3.14 4.74 7.37
C GLU A 40 -1.64 4.43 7.28
N LYS A 41 -1.14 3.42 8.00
CA LYS A 41 0.26 2.98 7.89
C LYS A 41 0.62 2.52 6.49
N HIS A 42 -0.25 1.73 5.86
CA HIS A 42 -0.02 1.25 4.51
C HIS A 42 -0.03 2.39 3.49
N SER A 43 -0.97 3.34 3.61
CA SER A 43 -1.01 4.54 2.78
C SER A 43 0.28 5.36 2.91
N LEU A 44 0.74 5.61 4.14
CA LEU A 44 1.98 6.34 4.37
C LEU A 44 3.20 5.60 3.83
N LEU A 45 3.24 4.27 3.96
CA LEU A 45 4.31 3.46 3.37
C LEU A 45 4.33 3.63 1.85
N MET A 46 3.18 3.52 1.18
CA MET A 46 3.10 3.69 -0.28
C MET A 46 3.60 5.06 -0.73
N GLU A 47 3.22 6.13 -0.02
CA GLU A 47 3.70 7.49 -0.30
C GLU A 47 5.23 7.58 -0.15
N ILE A 48 5.79 7.01 0.93
CA ILE A 48 7.25 6.99 1.14
C ILE A 48 7.96 6.20 0.04
N VAL A 49 7.43 5.04 -0.36
CA VAL A 49 8.03 4.20 -1.41
C VAL A 49 8.02 4.95 -2.75
N CYS A 50 6.90 5.59 -3.13
CA CYS A 50 6.82 6.41 -4.34
C CYS A 50 7.90 7.50 -4.37
N GLU A 51 7.97 8.32 -3.31
CA GLU A 51 8.91 9.45 -3.24
C GLU A 51 10.38 9.00 -3.29
N LEU A 52 10.69 7.84 -2.68
CA LEU A 52 12.02 7.26 -2.74
C LEU A 52 12.35 6.70 -4.13
N ALA A 53 11.38 6.06 -4.80
CA ALA A 53 11.54 5.55 -6.16
C ALA A 53 11.77 6.69 -7.16
N ASP A 54 10.98 7.76 -7.07
CA ASP A 54 11.15 8.99 -7.86
C ASP A 54 12.56 9.59 -7.67
N THR A 55 12.99 9.73 -6.41
CA THR A 55 14.31 10.28 -6.09
C THR A 55 15.44 9.39 -6.64
N ALA A 56 15.30 8.07 -6.54
CA ALA A 56 16.28 7.12 -7.06
C ALA A 56 16.33 7.16 -8.59
N LEU A 57 15.17 7.24 -9.25
CA LEU A 57 15.06 7.32 -10.70
C LEU A 57 15.72 8.58 -11.26
N VAL A 58 15.44 9.75 -10.68
CA VAL A 58 16.11 11.02 -11.01
C VAL A 58 17.62 10.91 -10.81
N SER A 59 18.06 10.26 -9.73
CA SER A 59 19.49 10.04 -9.48
C SER A 59 20.14 9.09 -10.48
N GLU A 60 19.42 8.09 -10.98
CA GLU A 60 19.95 7.07 -11.90
C GLU A 60 20.12 7.63 -13.31
N TYR A 61 19.13 8.38 -13.82
CA TYR A 61 19.14 8.92 -15.17
C TYR A 61 19.70 10.35 -15.29
N GLY A 62 19.75 11.10 -14.18
CA GLY A 62 20.33 12.43 -14.13
C GLY A 62 19.50 13.53 -14.81
N ILE A 63 18.20 13.29 -15.03
CA ILE A 63 17.23 14.24 -15.59
C ILE A 63 16.02 14.39 -14.65
N PRO A 64 15.27 15.50 -14.72
CA PRO A 64 14.06 15.67 -13.90
C PRO A 64 12.92 14.76 -14.36
N LEU A 65 11.98 14.46 -13.45
CA LEU A 65 10.79 13.63 -13.74
C LEU A 65 9.95 14.20 -14.89
N ASP A 66 9.87 15.53 -15.03
CA ASP A 66 9.16 16.20 -16.12
C ASP A 66 9.70 15.79 -17.51
N ASP A 67 10.99 15.48 -17.62
CA ASP A 67 11.62 15.02 -18.86
C ASP A 67 11.45 13.49 -19.07
N MET A 68 10.99 12.78 -18.04
CA MET A 68 10.70 11.34 -18.07
C MET A 68 9.22 11.04 -18.33
N SER A 69 8.37 12.07 -18.29
CA SER A 69 6.91 11.96 -18.34
C SER A 69 6.32 12.63 -19.57
N ASP A 70 5.15 12.14 -19.99
CA ASP A 70 4.32 12.77 -21.01
C ASP A 70 3.56 13.99 -20.45
N GLU A 71 2.82 14.69 -21.32
CA GLU A 71 2.02 15.86 -20.93
C GLU A 71 0.91 15.55 -19.91
N ASN A 72 0.59 14.27 -19.70
CA ASN A 72 -0.38 13.81 -18.71
C ASN A 72 0.26 13.40 -17.38
N GLY A 73 1.59 13.50 -17.26
CA GLY A 73 2.36 13.08 -16.09
C GLY A 73 2.59 11.57 -16.01
N SER A 74 2.39 10.83 -17.11
CA SER A 74 2.70 9.39 -17.17
C SER A 74 4.13 9.19 -17.64
N PHE A 75 4.91 8.36 -16.95
CA PHE A 75 6.26 8.06 -17.39
C PHE A 75 6.28 7.38 -18.77
N TYR A 76 7.32 7.66 -19.56
CA TYR A 76 7.61 6.84 -20.74
C TYR A 76 7.96 5.41 -20.31
N GLU A 77 7.69 4.43 -21.19
CA GLU A 77 7.79 3.00 -20.90
C GLU A 77 9.11 2.59 -20.21
N GLU A 78 10.25 3.09 -20.71
CA GLU A 78 11.58 2.82 -20.11
C GLU A 78 11.68 3.26 -18.64
N TYR A 79 11.16 4.45 -18.31
CA TYR A 79 11.21 4.99 -16.96
C TYR A 79 10.15 4.38 -16.06
N GLN A 80 8.98 4.03 -16.61
CA GLN A 80 7.90 3.39 -15.87
C GLN A 80 8.31 1.99 -15.39
N ASP A 81 8.93 1.18 -16.26
CA ASP A 81 9.41 -0.15 -15.90
C ASP A 81 10.47 -0.04 -14.80
N ARG A 82 11.42 0.88 -14.94
CA ARG A 82 12.46 1.08 -13.94
C ARG A 82 11.92 1.62 -12.62
N PHE A 83 10.95 2.52 -12.67
CA PHE A 83 10.24 3.02 -11.50
C PHE A 83 9.57 1.87 -10.74
N ASN A 84 8.88 0.96 -11.44
CA ASN A 84 8.21 -0.18 -10.82
C ASN A 84 9.21 -1.11 -10.12
N ASP A 85 10.35 -1.39 -10.75
CA ASP A 85 11.42 -2.19 -10.13
C ASP A 85 11.94 -1.52 -8.85
N LEU A 86 12.19 -0.21 -8.89
CA LEU A 86 12.64 0.56 -7.72
C LEU A 86 11.57 0.57 -6.62
N TYR A 87 10.30 0.70 -6.99
CA TYR A 87 9.18 0.65 -6.06
C TYR A 87 9.17 -0.68 -5.29
N ASP A 88 9.21 -1.80 -6.01
CA ASP A 88 9.17 -3.15 -5.43
C ASP A 88 10.39 -3.41 -4.52
N GLU A 89 11.60 -3.05 -4.96
CA GLU A 89 12.82 -3.18 -4.17
C GLU A 89 12.78 -2.35 -2.87
N ILE A 90 12.27 -1.12 -2.94
CA ILE A 90 12.18 -0.21 -1.80
C ILE A 90 11.08 -0.69 -0.85
N GLU A 91 9.92 -1.11 -1.37
CA GLU A 91 8.82 -1.66 -0.57
C GLU A 91 9.31 -2.90 0.21
N GLU A 92 9.96 -3.85 -0.45
CA GLU A 92 10.50 -5.05 0.19
C GLU A 92 11.50 -4.69 1.30
N ARG A 93 12.41 -3.75 1.03
CA ARG A 93 13.39 -3.28 2.01
C ARG A 93 12.73 -2.63 3.24
N LEU A 94 11.70 -1.82 3.06
CA LEU A 94 11.03 -1.14 4.17
C LEU A 94 10.12 -2.09 4.97
N LEU A 95 9.51 -3.08 4.31
CA LEU A 95 8.71 -4.11 4.99
C LEU A 95 9.57 -5.06 5.81
N THR A 96 10.80 -5.37 5.35
CA THR A 96 11.73 -6.24 6.08
C THR A 96 12.37 -5.57 7.31
N ILE A 97 12.48 -4.24 7.34
CA ILE A 97 12.97 -3.50 8.52
C ILE A 97 11.93 -3.45 9.66
N ASN A 98 10.65 -3.59 9.35
CA ASN A 98 9.55 -3.50 10.31
C ASN A 98 9.07 -4.88 10.85
N GLN A 99 9.82 -5.96 10.60
CA GLN A 99 9.59 -7.30 11.16
C GLN A 99 10.59 -7.64 12.27
#